data_AF-A0A210VZA9-F1
#
_entry.id   AF-A0A210VZA9-F1
#
_cell.length_a   1.000
_cell.length_b   1.000
_cell.length_c   1.000
_cell.angle_alpha   90.00
_cell.angle_beta   90.00
_cell.angle_gamma   90.00
#
_symmetry.space_group_name_H-M   'P 1'
#
loop_
_entity.id
_entity.type
_entity.pdbx_description
1 polymer ?
#
loop_
_entity_poly.entity_id
_entity_poly.type
_entity_poly.pdbx_seq_one_letter_code
_entity_poly.pdbx_strand_id
1 'polypeptide(L)'
;MLAADVTDSDGEKKISVYLKRQSGKQMAKKLGVSKINEFASTEEASYFKETSKKTTLMVGSADELHIGNSGKSIRFNSAVACQMIK
;
A
#
# COMPACT_ATOMS: atom_id res chain seq x y z
N MET A 1 -11.38 10.21 -5.07
CA MET A 1 -10.78 10.59 -3.78
C MET A 1 -9.51 9.79 -3.63
N LEU A 2 -8.43 10.47 -3.27
CA LEU A 2 -7.12 9.92 -2.98
C LEU A 2 -6.85 10.23 -1.52
N ALA A 3 -6.29 9.28 -0.78
CA ALA A 3 -5.81 9.52 0.58
C ALA A 3 -4.34 9.15 0.65
N ALA A 4 -3.59 9.88 1.48
CA ALA A 4 -2.20 9.59 1.74
C ALA A 4 -2.00 9.54 3.25
N ASP A 5 -1.24 8.54 3.70
CA ASP A 5 -0.85 8.33 5.07
C ASP A 5 0.67 8.23 5.16
N VAL A 6 1.27 8.89 6.15
CA VAL A 6 2.72 8.89 6.36
C VAL A 6 2.97 8.47 7.79
N THR A 7 3.68 7.36 7.97
CA THR A 7 4.02 6.81 9.27
C THR A 7 5.54 6.71 9.42
N ASP A 8 6.04 7.03 10.60
CA ASP A 8 7.41 6.79 11.03
C ASP A 8 7.32 5.98 12.33
N SER A 9 7.70 4.70 12.30
CA SER A 9 7.69 3.80 13.46
C SER A 9 8.91 2.92 13.44
N ASP A 10 9.57 2.76 14.59
CA ASP A 10 10.69 1.84 14.78
C ASP A 10 11.84 2.00 13.76
N GLY A 11 12.05 3.23 13.26
CA GLY A 11 13.08 3.54 12.27
C GLY A 11 12.68 3.24 10.83
N GLU A 12 11.48 2.68 10.61
CA GLU A 12 10.89 2.49 9.30
C GLU A 12 9.98 3.66 8.93
N LYS A 13 10.21 4.20 7.72
CA LYS A 13 9.37 5.27 7.17
C LYS A 13 8.49 4.70 6.08
N LYS A 14 7.18 4.84 6.22
CA LYS A 14 6.22 4.33 5.25
C LYS A 14 5.28 5.43 4.77
N ILE A 15 5.12 5.54 3.46
CA ILE A 15 4.14 6.41 2.82
C ILE A 15 3.15 5.53 2.08
N SER A 16 1.88 5.56 2.44
CA SER A 16 0.81 4.79 1.80
C SER A 16 -0.16 5.72 1.08
N VAL A 17 -0.44 5.45 -0.20
CA VAL A 17 -1.41 6.17 -1.03
C VAL A 17 -2.54 5.23 -1.39
N TYR A 18 -3.76 5.59 -0.99
CA TYR A 18 -4.96 4.78 -1.21
C TYR A 18 -5.72 5.29 -2.44
N LEU A 19 -5.97 4.38 -3.39
CA LEU A 19 -6.50 4.67 -4.72
C LEU A 19 -7.90 4.06 -4.89
N LYS A 20 -8.93 4.91 -4.91
CA LYS A 20 -10.31 4.43 -5.01
C LYS A 20 -10.59 3.93 -6.44
N ARG A 21 -11.28 2.78 -6.56
CA ARG A 21 -11.69 2.16 -7.84
C ARG A 21 -10.53 1.77 -8.77
N GLN A 22 -9.32 1.59 -8.26
CA GLN A 22 -8.18 1.06 -9.01
C GLN A 22 -7.88 -0.36 -8.53
N SER A 23 -7.60 -1.31 -9.43
CA SER A 23 -7.22 -2.67 -9.03
C SER A 23 -5.74 -2.76 -8.68
N GLY A 24 -5.41 -3.57 -7.66
CA GLY A 24 -4.02 -3.75 -7.21
C GLY A 24 -3.15 -4.32 -8.32
N LYS A 25 -3.66 -5.33 -9.05
CA LYS A 25 -2.94 -5.98 -10.17
C LYS A 25 -2.61 -5.03 -11.32
N GLN A 26 -3.54 -4.18 -11.76
CA GLN A 26 -3.26 -3.22 -12.84
C GLN A 26 -2.25 -2.17 -12.38
N MET A 27 -2.34 -1.72 -11.13
CA MET A 27 -1.42 -0.74 -10.57
C MET A 27 -0.01 -1.32 -10.40
N ALA A 28 0.10 -2.55 -9.88
CA ALA A 28 1.35 -3.28 -9.75
C ALA A 28 2.04 -3.43 -11.12
N LYS A 29 1.29 -3.81 -12.16
CA LYS A 29 1.80 -3.87 -13.54
C LYS A 29 2.32 -2.51 -14.02
N LYS A 30 1.55 -1.43 -13.83
CA LYS A 30 1.95 -0.07 -14.24
C LYS A 30 3.22 0.41 -13.53
N LEU A 31 3.40 0.03 -12.27
CA LEU A 31 4.55 0.40 -11.45
C LEU A 31 5.71 -0.59 -11.55
N GLY A 32 5.60 -1.64 -12.38
CA GLY A 32 6.62 -2.68 -12.51
C GLY A 32 6.89 -3.43 -11.20
N VAL A 33 5.86 -3.59 -10.37
CA VAL A 33 5.88 -4.34 -9.10
C VAL A 33 5.33 -5.74 -9.39
N SER A 34 6.16 -6.77 -9.27
CA SER A 34 5.83 -8.11 -9.77
C SER A 34 5.94 -9.24 -8.76
N LYS A 35 6.70 -9.09 -7.65
CA LYS A 35 6.77 -10.12 -6.62
C LYS A 35 5.46 -10.14 -5.85
N ILE A 36 4.85 -11.30 -5.65
CA ILE A 36 3.65 -11.45 -4.82
C ILE A 36 4.07 -11.55 -3.36
N ASN A 37 3.40 -10.82 -2.47
CA ASN A 37 3.55 -10.98 -1.02
C ASN A 37 2.56 -12.04 -0.53
N GLU A 38 3.01 -13.28 -0.42
CA GLU A 38 2.19 -14.42 0.03
C GLU A 38 1.78 -14.32 1.52
N PHE A 39 2.43 -13.45 2.29
CA PHE A 39 2.12 -13.21 3.70
C PHE A 39 1.08 -12.10 3.91
N ALA A 40 0.63 -11.44 2.85
CA ALA A 40 -0.41 -10.41 2.95
C ALA A 40 -1.78 -11.07 3.07
N SER A 41 -2.43 -10.90 4.22
CA SER A 41 -3.81 -11.33 4.45
C SER A 41 -4.81 -10.33 3.85
N THR A 42 -4.88 -10.24 2.53
CA THR A 42 -5.76 -9.33 1.80
C THR A 42 -6.63 -10.08 0.78
N GLU A 43 -7.83 -9.57 0.46
CA GLU A 43 -8.75 -10.24 -0.48
C GLU A 43 -8.17 -10.40 -1.90
N GLU A 44 -7.43 -9.39 -2.39
CA GLU A 44 -6.64 -9.50 -3.62
C GLU A 44 -5.15 -9.69 -3.30
N ALA A 45 -4.41 -10.22 -4.28
CA ALA A 45 -2.96 -10.36 -4.15
C ALA A 45 -2.28 -9.01 -3.91
N SER A 46 -1.41 -8.96 -2.91
CA SER A 46 -0.48 -7.85 -2.71
C SER A 46 0.83 -8.11 -3.44
N TYR A 47 1.43 -7.06 -3.97
CA TYR A 47 2.66 -7.09 -4.75
C TYR A 47 3.73 -6.23 -4.09
N PHE A 48 5.00 -6.57 -4.28
CA PHE A 48 6.11 -5.73 -3.84
C PHE A 48 7.32 -5.82 -4.78
N LYS A 49 8.22 -4.85 -4.64
CA LYS A 49 9.57 -4.88 -5.20
C LYS A 49 10.50 -4.05 -4.33
N GLU A 50 11.74 -4.49 -4.22
CA GLU A 50 12.81 -3.66 -3.70
C GLU A 50 13.22 -2.67 -4.80
N THR A 51 13.14 -1.37 -4.50
CA THR A 51 13.59 -0.29 -5.37
C THR A 51 15.04 0.09 -5.06
N SER A 52 15.51 -0.21 -3.86
CA SER A 52 16.90 -0.12 -3.43
C SER A 52 17.14 -1.09 -2.27
N LYS A 53 18.40 -1.23 -1.80
CA LYS A 53 18.73 -2.02 -0.59
C LYS A 53 17.97 -1.58 0.66
N LYS A 54 17.45 -0.34 0.69
CA LYS A 54 16.79 0.28 1.83
C LYS A 54 15.33 0.64 1.55
N THR A 55 14.79 0.31 0.38
CA THR A 55 13.48 0.83 -0.03
C THR A 55 12.66 -0.21 -0.75
N THR A 56 11.48 -0.49 -0.22
CA THR A 56 10.49 -1.42 -0.77
C THR A 56 9.25 -0.66 -1.23
N LEU A 57 8.84 -0.88 -2.47
CA LEU A 57 7.56 -0.43 -3.00
C LEU A 57 6.59 -1.60 -2.97
N MET A 58 5.41 -1.38 -2.39
CA MET A 58 4.33 -2.34 -2.24
C MET A 58 3.07 -1.81 -2.91
N VAL A 59 2.27 -2.71 -3.47
CA VAL A 59 0.96 -2.43 -4.05
C VAL A 59 0.01 -3.52 -3.56
N GLY A 60 -0.88 -3.20 -2.62
CA GLY A 60 -1.83 -4.16 -2.05
C GLY A 60 -3.28 -3.74 -2.29
N SER A 61 -4.23 -4.66 -2.10
CA SER A 61 -5.61 -4.26 -1.82
C SER A 61 -5.71 -3.80 -0.37
N ALA A 62 -6.55 -2.81 -0.10
CA ALA A 62 -6.74 -2.28 1.24
C ALA A 62 -8.22 -2.11 1.48
N ASP A 63 -8.77 -2.85 2.44
CA ASP A 63 -10.21 -2.93 2.62
C ASP A 63 -10.79 -1.59 3.06
N GLU A 64 -10.21 -0.93 4.07
CA GLU A 64 -10.74 0.33 4.63
C GLU A 64 -9.65 1.23 5.24
N LEU A 65 -9.69 2.54 4.93
CA LEU A 65 -8.95 3.57 5.69
C LEU A 65 -9.90 4.22 6.70
N HIS A 66 -9.57 4.07 7.99
CA HIS A 66 -10.26 4.77 9.07
C HIS A 66 -9.76 6.21 9.14
N ILE A 67 -10.65 7.18 8.90
CA ILE A 67 -10.31 8.60 8.95
C ILE A 67 -10.77 9.18 10.29
N GLY A 68 -9.78 9.43 11.17
CA GLY A 68 -9.97 10.10 12.46
C GLY A 68 -10.81 9.32 13.49
N ASN A 69 -11.15 9.98 14.60
CA ASN A 69 -11.96 9.40 15.69
C ASN A 69 -13.45 9.27 15.37
N SER A 70 -13.88 9.68 14.17
CA SER A 70 -15.29 9.70 13.75
C SER A 70 -15.87 8.34 13.35
N GLY A 71 -15.08 7.25 13.42
CA GLY A 71 -15.53 5.91 13.03
C GLY A 71 -15.89 5.76 11.55
N LYS A 72 -15.52 6.73 10.70
CA LYS A 72 -15.77 6.69 9.25
C LYS A 72 -14.64 5.95 8.57
N SER A 73 -14.99 4.87 7.87
CA SER A 73 -14.09 4.17 6.98
C SER A 73 -14.41 4.48 5.52
N ILE A 74 -13.36 4.49 4.69
CA ILE A 74 -13.52 4.59 3.24
C ILE A 74 -12.87 3.36 2.62
N ARG A 75 -13.67 2.61 1.86
CA ARG A 75 -13.18 1.46 1.10
C ARG A 75 -12.32 1.88 -0.08
N PHE A 76 -11.17 1.24 -0.19
CA PHE A 76 -10.27 1.34 -1.33
C PHE A 76 -10.15 -0.01 -2.01
N ASN A 77 -9.82 -0.04 -3.30
CA ASN A 77 -9.57 -1.30 -4.00
C ASN A 77 -8.08 -1.57 -4.13
N SER A 78 -7.25 -0.52 -4.01
CA SER A 78 -5.80 -0.64 -3.98
C SER A 78 -5.15 0.45 -3.14
N ALA A 79 -3.97 0.13 -2.63
CA ALA A 79 -3.06 1.02 -1.94
C ALA A 79 -1.64 0.79 -2.49
N VAL A 80 -0.87 1.87 -2.55
CA VAL A 80 0.55 1.86 -2.92
C VAL A 80 1.33 2.33 -1.72
N ALA A 81 2.26 1.54 -1.19
CA ALA A 81 3.08 1.89 -0.05
C ALA A 81 4.58 1.89 -0.39
N CYS A 82 5.31 2.91 0.03
CA CYS A 82 6.77 2.95 -0.04
C CYS A 82 7.33 2.87 1.37
N GLN A 83 8.10 1.84 1.68
CA GLN A 83 8.73 1.60 2.98
C GLN A 83 10.24 1.78 2.85
N MET A 84 10.82 2.63 3.70
CA MET A 84 12.26 2.79 3.83
C MET A 84 12.73 2.17 5.14
N ILE A 85 13.68 1.27 5.05
CA ILE A 85 14.38 0.67 6.18
C ILE A 85 15.67 1.49 6.40
N LYS A 86 15.89 1.97 7.63
CA LYS A 86 17.07 2.80 7.95
C LYS A 86 18.39 2.04 7.84
#